data_AF-A0A0G0KGD1-F1
#
_entry.id   AF-A0A0G0KGD1-F1
#
_cell.length_a   1.000
_cell.length_b   1.000
_cell.length_c   1.000
_cell.angle_alpha   90.00
_cell.angle_beta   90.00
_cell.angle_gamma   90.00
#
_symmetry.space_group_name_H-M   'P 1'
#
loop_
_entity.id
_entity.type
_entity.pdbx_description
1 polymer ?
#
loop_
_entity_poly.entity_id
_entity_poly.type
_entity_poly.pdbx_seq_one_letter_code
_entity_poly.pdbx_strand_id
1 'polypeptide(L)'
;MGSISNYLELELLDHVFKVGAYTAATNIAVSLHTADPTDAGTGAECANANNYARVVCNVWDAAGGTRVTANTSAITFPQASGSWGTVTHWALWDSATYGAGNCLAHGSFTASKVIVSGNIPTIAAGDLDITVTTGAISNYLASALLNHFLKTAAYTVPTNICAALSTADPTDDGSGIAEPVGNNYSRTTNNTWDIAAAGATANTGAMTTATASGSWGTIAYTALFDAATVGNMLWYGTISPSQAVGANDYMEWAAGSFDVTLD
;
A
#
# COMPACT_ATOMS: atom_id res chain seq x y z
N MET A 1 -5.23 6.92 13.29
CA MET A 1 -4.94 5.95 12.22
C MET A 1 -4.31 6.72 11.07
N GLY A 2 -3.16 6.26 10.59
CA GLY A 2 -2.48 6.89 9.45
C GLY A 2 -2.62 6.10 8.15
N SER A 3 -2.35 6.79 7.03
CA SER A 3 -2.30 6.28 5.66
C SER A 3 -0.91 6.46 5.07
N ILE A 4 -0.59 5.72 4.01
CA ILE A 4 0.64 5.92 3.23
C ILE A 4 0.55 7.19 2.38
N SER A 5 1.68 7.71 1.91
CA SER A 5 1.74 8.93 1.08
C SER A 5 1.66 8.61 -0.41
N ASN A 6 1.33 9.61 -1.24
CA ASN A 6 1.42 9.52 -2.70
C ASN A 6 2.80 9.05 -3.17
N TYR A 7 3.88 9.49 -2.50
CA TYR A 7 5.23 9.05 -2.84
C TYR A 7 5.39 7.55 -2.62
N LEU A 8 5.01 7.06 -1.44
CA LEU A 8 5.17 5.66 -1.11
C LEU A 8 4.24 4.77 -1.95
N GLU A 9 3.03 5.22 -2.26
CA GLU A 9 2.09 4.51 -3.14
C GLU A 9 2.70 4.24 -4.51
N LEU A 10 3.26 5.27 -5.15
CA LEU A 10 3.89 5.16 -6.47
C LEU A 10 5.09 4.20 -6.44
N GLU A 11 5.97 4.35 -5.45
CA GLU A 11 7.15 3.49 -5.31
C GLU A 11 6.77 2.03 -5.03
N LEU A 12 5.73 1.77 -4.24
CA LEU A 12 5.26 0.41 -3.95
C LEU A 12 4.54 -0.22 -5.15
N LEU A 13 3.76 0.55 -5.92
CA LEU A 13 3.20 0.09 -7.19
C LEU A 13 4.32 -0.31 -8.15
N ASP A 14 5.28 0.58 -8.39
CA ASP A 14 6.44 0.31 -9.24
C ASP A 14 7.23 -0.92 -8.76
N HIS A 15 7.38 -1.08 -7.44
CA HIS A 15 8.05 -2.22 -6.83
C HIS A 15 7.35 -3.55 -7.09
N VAL A 16 6.04 -3.61 -6.85
CA VAL A 16 5.27 -4.84 -7.06
C VAL A 16 5.22 -5.22 -8.53
N PHE A 17 5.06 -4.23 -9.42
CA PHE A 17 4.94 -4.44 -10.87
C PHE A 17 6.26 -4.56 -11.62
N LYS A 18 7.41 -4.55 -10.91
CA LYS A 18 8.76 -4.71 -11.48
C LYS A 18 9.19 -3.58 -12.42
N VAL A 19 8.61 -2.39 -12.25
CA VAL A 19 8.92 -1.21 -13.06
C VAL A 19 10.01 -0.36 -12.40
N GLY A 20 10.02 -0.31 -11.07
CA GLY A 20 11.04 0.33 -10.23
C GLY A 20 11.32 -0.51 -8.99
N ALA A 21 12.47 -0.32 -8.33
CA ALA A 21 12.80 -1.05 -7.12
C ALA A 21 12.72 -0.12 -5.90
N TYR A 22 11.75 -0.35 -5.01
CA TYR A 22 11.71 0.32 -3.72
C TYR A 22 12.60 -0.38 -2.70
N THR A 23 13.53 0.37 -2.11
CA THR A 23 14.35 -0.07 -0.98
C THR A 23 13.93 0.69 0.27
N ALA A 24 13.57 -0.03 1.32
CA ALA A 24 13.18 0.57 2.59
C ALA A 24 14.29 1.47 3.16
N ALA A 25 13.89 2.60 3.75
CA ALA A 25 14.82 3.59 4.27
C ALA A 25 15.73 3.04 5.39
N THR A 26 16.99 3.46 5.43
CA THR A 26 17.91 3.09 6.53
C THR A 26 17.33 3.51 7.88
N ASN A 27 16.77 4.72 7.96
CA ASN A 27 16.08 5.24 9.13
C ASN A 27 14.71 5.78 8.74
N ILE A 28 13.69 5.35 9.47
CA ILE A 28 12.36 5.94 9.42
C ILE A 28 12.28 6.96 10.55
N ALA A 29 11.94 8.20 10.24
CA ALA A 29 11.87 9.28 11.20
C ALA A 29 10.45 9.79 11.36
N VAL A 30 10.06 10.06 12.61
CA VAL A 30 8.75 10.58 12.99
C VAL A 30 8.86 12.09 13.19
N SER A 31 8.01 12.84 12.51
CA SER A 31 7.83 14.29 12.69
C SER A 31 6.50 14.61 13.38
N LEU A 32 6.42 15.81 13.95
CA LEU A 32 5.17 16.39 14.47
C LEU A 32 4.75 17.56 13.58
N HIS A 33 3.46 17.66 13.30
CA HIS A 33 2.90 18.66 12.41
C HIS A 33 1.79 19.48 13.07
N THR A 34 1.70 20.75 12.69
CA THR A 34 0.67 21.69 13.13
C THR A 34 -0.52 21.78 12.17
N ALA A 35 -0.38 21.20 10.98
CA ALA A 35 -1.42 21.04 9.96
C ALA A 35 -1.31 19.64 9.34
N ASP A 36 -2.36 19.20 8.65
CA ASP A 36 -2.39 17.91 7.95
C ASP A 36 -1.25 17.82 6.91
N PRO A 37 -0.33 16.84 6.99
CA PRO A 37 0.68 16.57 5.98
C PRO A 37 0.10 16.35 4.59
N THR A 38 -1.12 15.82 4.48
CA THR A 38 -1.75 15.26 3.28
C THR A 38 -0.92 14.14 2.65
N ASP A 39 -1.48 13.45 1.66
CA ASP A 39 -0.74 12.40 0.94
C ASP A 39 0.47 12.96 0.17
N ALA A 40 0.49 14.26 -0.11
CA ALA A 40 1.64 14.94 -0.71
C ALA A 40 2.79 15.23 0.28
N GLY A 41 2.58 15.06 1.59
CA GLY A 41 3.60 15.33 2.61
C GLY A 41 4.00 16.82 2.70
N THR A 42 3.10 17.74 2.36
CA THR A 42 3.38 19.19 2.27
C THR A 42 2.89 20.01 3.47
N GLY A 43 2.13 19.39 4.39
CA GLY A 43 1.63 20.07 5.58
C GLY A 43 2.73 20.55 6.53
N ALA A 44 2.42 21.60 7.30
CA ALA A 44 3.38 22.29 8.16
C ALA A 44 3.93 21.40 9.29
N GLU A 45 5.15 20.90 9.11
CA GLU A 45 5.97 20.34 10.19
C GLU A 45 6.27 21.41 11.25
N CYS A 46 6.42 21.02 12.52
CA CYS A 46 6.87 21.92 13.58
C CYS A 46 8.17 22.60 13.16
N ALA A 47 8.26 23.92 13.30
CA ALA A 47 9.43 24.66 12.85
C ALA A 47 10.74 24.12 13.46
N ASN A 48 11.81 24.11 12.68
CA ASN A 48 13.17 23.72 13.11
C ASN A 48 13.78 24.75 14.09
N ALA A 49 13.20 24.82 15.28
CA ALA A 49 13.50 25.76 16.33
C ALA A 49 13.14 25.15 17.69
N ASN A 50 13.56 25.80 18.78
CA ASN A 50 13.13 25.43 20.13
C ASN A 50 13.41 23.96 20.49
N ASN A 51 14.54 23.43 20.00
CA ASN A 51 15.00 22.04 20.13
C ASN A 51 14.13 20.99 19.41
N TYR A 52 13.18 21.36 18.56
CA TYR A 52 12.45 20.38 17.76
C TYR A 52 13.40 19.63 16.82
N ALA A 53 13.27 18.30 16.77
CA ALA A 53 13.93 17.44 15.81
C ALA A 53 13.05 16.20 15.57
N ARG A 54 13.10 15.64 14.35
CA ARG A 54 12.48 14.35 14.05
C ARG A 54 13.14 13.24 14.86
N VAL A 55 12.37 12.23 15.25
CA VAL A 55 12.85 11.10 16.05
C VAL A 55 12.87 9.83 15.21
N VAL A 56 13.99 9.13 15.17
CA VAL A 56 14.09 7.85 14.45
C VAL A 56 13.28 6.77 15.18
N CYS A 57 12.44 6.06 14.44
CA CYS A 57 11.67 4.89 14.88
C CYS A 57 11.77 3.77 13.83
N ASN A 58 12.63 2.78 14.09
CA ASN A 58 12.91 1.67 13.18
C ASN A 58 12.29 0.34 13.65
N VAL A 59 11.41 0.36 14.65
CA VAL A 59 10.86 -0.84 15.28
C VAL A 59 9.33 -0.78 15.27
N TRP A 60 8.74 -1.77 14.61
CA TRP A 60 7.33 -1.83 14.27
C TRP A 60 6.80 -3.25 14.46
N ASP A 61 5.52 -3.38 14.75
CA ASP A 61 4.85 -4.67 14.76
C ASP A 61 4.76 -5.23 13.34
N ALA A 62 4.82 -6.55 13.20
CA ALA A 62 4.51 -7.16 11.92
C ALA A 62 3.00 -7.01 11.63
N ALA A 63 2.66 -6.57 10.42
CA ALA A 63 1.28 -6.54 9.93
C ALA A 63 0.82 -7.97 9.65
N GLY A 64 0.33 -8.69 10.67
CA GLY A 64 0.02 -10.13 10.63
C GLY A 64 -1.25 -10.50 9.85
N GLY A 65 -1.44 -9.97 8.63
CA GLY A 65 -2.63 -10.21 7.81
C GLY A 65 -3.80 -9.26 8.10
N THR A 66 -3.63 -8.32 9.04
CA THR A 66 -4.66 -7.37 9.48
C THR A 66 -4.57 -6.00 8.81
N ARG A 67 -3.58 -5.78 7.92
CA ARG A 67 -3.28 -4.47 7.29
C ARG A 67 -2.94 -3.35 8.26
N VAL A 68 -2.64 -3.67 9.52
CA VAL A 68 -2.33 -2.69 10.56
C VAL A 68 -1.01 -3.05 11.22
N THR A 69 -0.25 -2.03 11.56
CA THR A 69 1.02 -2.10 12.31
C THR A 69 1.13 -0.89 13.23
N ALA A 70 1.88 -1.04 14.32
CA ALA A 70 2.13 0.01 15.29
C ALA A 70 3.61 0.07 15.69
N ASN A 71 4.04 1.20 16.26
CA ASN A 71 5.39 1.33 16.80
C ASN A 71 5.56 0.47 18.06
N THR A 72 6.65 -0.30 18.17
CA THR A 72 6.86 -1.20 19.34
C THR A 72 7.66 -0.58 20.47
N SER A 73 8.12 0.66 20.30
CA SER A 73 8.86 1.42 21.29
C SER A 73 8.35 2.85 21.36
N ALA A 74 8.44 3.45 22.54
CA ALA A 74 8.05 4.84 22.72
C ALA A 74 8.93 5.78 21.89
N ILE A 75 8.30 6.72 21.19
CA ILE A 75 8.96 7.75 20.38
C ILE A 75 9.01 9.01 21.24
N THR A 76 10.19 9.35 21.76
CA THR A 76 10.37 10.49 22.68
C THR A 76 11.12 11.61 21.98
N PHE A 77 10.46 12.75 21.80
CA PHE A 77 11.03 13.95 21.21
C PHE A 77 11.95 14.68 22.21
N PRO A 78 12.87 15.53 21.73
CA PRO A 78 13.67 16.37 22.63
C PRO A 78 12.79 17.24 23.53
N GLN A 79 13.30 17.64 24.69
CA GLN A 79 12.60 18.62 25.51
C GLN A 79 12.50 19.95 24.76
N ALA A 80 11.28 20.45 24.60
CA ALA A 80 11.02 21.74 23.98
C ALA A 80 11.66 22.87 24.80
N SER A 81 12.45 23.73 24.17
CA SER A 81 12.99 24.95 24.81
C SER A 81 12.08 26.17 24.62
N GLY A 82 11.03 26.05 23.80
CA GLY A 82 10.04 27.07 23.47
C GLY A 82 8.78 26.44 22.87
N SER A 83 7.92 27.24 22.26
CA SER A 83 6.70 26.72 21.62
C SER A 83 6.99 26.02 20.30
N TRP A 84 6.35 24.87 20.05
CA TRP A 84 6.28 24.24 18.72
C TRP A 84 4.91 24.42 18.05
N GLY A 85 3.99 25.12 18.72
CA GLY A 85 2.61 25.29 18.29
C GLY A 85 1.67 24.18 18.77
N THR A 86 0.50 24.10 18.14
CA THR A 86 -0.50 23.06 18.39
C THR A 86 -0.27 21.90 17.45
N VAL A 87 0.32 20.82 17.96
CA VAL A 87 0.55 19.58 17.22
C VAL A 87 -0.78 18.86 17.03
N THR A 88 -1.09 18.52 15.79
CA THR A 88 -2.34 17.89 15.36
C THR A 88 -2.10 16.59 14.59
N HIS A 89 -0.95 16.46 13.92
CA HIS A 89 -0.62 15.34 13.04
C HIS A 89 0.82 14.88 13.23
N TRP A 90 1.13 13.72 12.67
CA TRP A 90 2.47 13.16 12.56
C TRP A 90 2.73 12.71 11.12
N ALA A 91 4.00 12.57 10.75
CA ALA A 91 4.40 11.92 9.51
C ALA A 91 5.66 11.07 9.71
N LEU A 92 5.79 10.03 8.88
CA LEU A 92 6.98 9.22 8.73
C LEU A 92 7.76 9.68 7.53
N TRP A 93 9.09 9.70 7.65
CA TRP A 93 10.01 10.15 6.62
C TRP A 93 11.14 9.17 6.44
N ASP A 94 11.66 9.06 5.22
CA ASP A 94 12.89 8.31 4.92
C ASP A 94 14.19 9.02 5.39
N SER A 95 14.04 10.20 6.01
CA SER A 95 15.14 11.02 6.52
C SER A 95 14.81 11.69 7.85
N ALA A 96 15.76 11.62 8.78
CA ALA A 96 15.69 12.34 10.06
C ALA A 96 16.07 13.83 9.94
N THR A 97 16.60 14.25 8.79
CA THR A 97 16.97 15.64 8.57
C THR A 97 15.72 16.47 8.29
N TYR A 98 15.51 17.54 9.08
CA TYR A 98 14.39 18.45 8.92
C TYR A 98 14.31 19.02 7.49
N GLY A 99 13.12 18.99 6.89
CA GLY A 99 12.88 19.51 5.54
C GLY A 99 13.52 18.70 4.41
N ALA A 100 14.05 17.51 4.71
CA ALA A 100 14.59 16.58 3.73
C ALA A 100 13.84 15.24 3.77
N GLY A 101 14.05 14.45 2.73
CA GLY A 101 13.43 13.14 2.57
C GLY A 101 12.00 13.20 2.04
N ASN A 102 11.45 12.03 1.78
CA ASN A 102 10.09 11.86 1.31
C ASN A 102 9.18 11.42 2.47
N CYS A 103 7.96 11.93 2.48
CA CYS A 103 6.91 11.44 3.39
C CYS A 103 6.56 10.00 2.99
N LEU A 104 6.49 9.09 3.95
CA LEU A 104 6.16 7.68 3.76
C LEU A 104 4.73 7.37 4.19
N ALA A 105 4.33 7.90 5.34
CA ALA A 105 3.00 7.74 5.91
C ALA A 105 2.68 8.94 6.81
N HIS A 106 1.41 9.21 7.04
CA HIS A 106 0.99 10.32 7.87
C HIS A 106 -0.34 10.01 8.57
N GLY A 107 -0.66 10.77 9.60
CA GLY A 107 -1.93 10.62 10.29
C GLY A 107 -2.20 11.71 11.31
N SER A 108 -3.44 11.78 11.77
CA SER A 108 -3.86 12.70 12.82
C SER A 108 -3.75 12.06 14.21
N PHE A 109 -3.51 12.90 15.22
CA PHE A 109 -3.72 12.53 16.61
C PHE A 109 -5.20 12.70 16.98
N THR A 110 -5.72 11.79 17.80
CA THR A 110 -7.09 11.89 18.34
C THR A 110 -7.31 13.17 19.14
N ALA A 111 -6.26 13.67 19.79
CA ALA A 111 -6.28 14.93 20.52
C ALA A 111 -5.06 15.78 20.14
N SER A 112 -5.30 17.04 19.80
CA SER A 112 -4.22 18.00 19.55
C SER A 112 -3.52 18.39 20.85
N LYS A 113 -2.23 18.74 20.75
CA LYS A 113 -1.42 19.10 21.92
C LYS A 113 -0.64 20.38 21.67
N VAL A 114 -0.82 21.38 22.55
CA VAL A 114 0.02 22.57 22.55
C VAL A 114 1.35 22.22 23.21
N ILE A 115 2.45 22.37 22.49
CA ILE A 115 3.78 22.08 23.02
C ILE A 115 4.46 23.40 23.39
N VAL A 116 4.86 23.51 24.66
CA VAL A 116 5.56 24.66 25.22
C VAL A 116 6.87 24.24 25.89
N SER A 117 7.68 25.22 26.29
CA SER A 117 8.96 24.99 26.96
C SER A 117 8.81 24.05 28.17
N GLY A 118 9.73 23.10 28.29
CA GLY A 118 9.76 22.08 29.34
C GLY A 118 8.97 20.81 29.02
N ASN A 119 8.09 20.82 28.00
CA ASN A 119 7.39 19.61 27.57
C ASN A 119 8.36 18.63 26.88
N ILE A 120 8.11 17.33 27.08
CA ILE A 120 8.77 16.23 26.38
C ILE A 120 7.66 15.43 25.71
N PRO A 121 7.33 15.73 24.44
CA PRO A 121 6.32 14.96 23.73
C PRO A 121 6.78 13.51 23.55
N THR A 122 5.91 12.57 23.89
CA THR A 122 6.15 11.15 23.74
C THR A 122 4.91 10.50 23.15
N ILE A 123 5.12 9.69 22.12
CA ILE A 123 4.12 8.75 21.58
C ILE A 123 4.46 7.39 22.19
N ALA A 124 3.52 6.77 22.91
CA ALA A 124 3.82 5.50 23.57
C ALA A 124 3.96 4.38 22.54
N ALA A 125 4.53 3.24 22.94
CA ALA A 125 4.49 2.03 22.12
C ALA A 125 3.02 1.64 21.88
N GLY A 126 2.67 1.32 20.63
CA GLY A 126 1.32 0.96 20.22
C GLY A 126 0.38 2.12 19.93
N ASP A 127 0.83 3.38 20.03
CA ASP A 127 -0.04 4.55 19.83
C ASP A 127 0.03 5.13 18.40
N LEU A 128 0.99 4.70 17.58
CA LEU A 128 1.16 5.14 16.20
C LEU A 128 0.77 4.02 15.24
N ASP A 129 -0.53 3.91 14.98
CA ASP A 129 -1.10 2.93 14.06
C ASP A 129 -1.08 3.42 12.60
N ILE A 130 -0.59 2.57 11.71
CA ILE A 130 -0.60 2.77 10.25
C ILE A 130 -1.44 1.67 9.62
N THR A 131 -2.33 2.05 8.71
CA THR A 131 -3.19 1.11 7.97
C THR A 131 -3.11 1.40 6.47
N VAL A 132 -3.17 0.34 5.65
CA VAL A 132 -3.45 0.47 4.22
C VAL A 132 -4.95 0.25 4.02
N THR A 133 -5.63 1.24 3.44
CA THR A 133 -7.07 1.29 3.24
C THR A 133 -7.61 0.10 2.43
N THR A 134 -8.89 -0.19 2.63
CA THR A 134 -9.62 -1.24 1.90
C THR A 134 -10.07 -0.69 0.55
N GLY A 135 -9.75 -1.39 -0.55
CA GLY A 135 -10.13 -0.96 -1.89
C GLY A 135 -9.20 -1.58 -2.94
N ALA A 136 -9.60 -2.71 -3.51
CA ALA A 136 -8.87 -3.48 -4.52
C ALA A 136 -7.58 -4.22 -4.09
N ILE A 137 -6.79 -3.75 -3.11
CA ILE A 137 -5.61 -4.49 -2.62
C ILE A 137 -6.00 -5.62 -1.64
N SER A 138 -5.34 -6.78 -1.68
CA SER A 138 -5.59 -7.90 -0.76
C SER A 138 -4.99 -7.70 0.65
N ASN A 139 -5.50 -8.45 1.64
CA ASN A 139 -4.98 -8.46 3.02
C ASN A 139 -3.52 -8.89 3.03
N TYR A 140 -3.19 -9.88 2.19
CA TYR A 140 -1.84 -10.39 2.01
C TYR A 140 -0.89 -9.28 1.53
N LEU A 141 -1.22 -8.62 0.43
CA LEU A 141 -0.32 -7.65 -0.16
C LEU A 141 -0.19 -6.40 0.71
N ALA A 142 -1.30 -5.86 1.22
CA ALA A 142 -1.28 -4.72 2.14
C ALA A 142 -0.38 -4.98 3.35
N SER A 143 -0.49 -6.16 3.94
CA SER A 143 0.36 -6.59 5.06
C SER A 143 1.83 -6.73 4.66
N ALA A 144 2.09 -7.34 3.50
CA ALA A 144 3.45 -7.53 3.00
C ALA A 144 4.15 -6.20 2.68
N LEU A 145 3.43 -5.23 2.09
CA LEU A 145 3.97 -3.91 1.78
C LEU A 145 4.24 -3.09 3.05
N LEU A 146 3.33 -3.12 4.04
CA LEU A 146 3.58 -2.52 5.37
C LEU A 146 4.85 -3.09 6.00
N ASN A 147 4.99 -4.42 5.98
CA ASN A 147 6.17 -5.08 6.52
C ASN A 147 7.45 -4.69 5.77
N HIS A 148 7.36 -4.52 4.45
CA HIS A 148 8.49 -4.18 3.60
C HIS A 148 9.04 -2.79 3.91
N PHE A 149 8.21 -1.74 3.86
CA PHE A 149 8.72 -0.38 4.07
C PHE A 149 9.07 -0.08 5.53
N LEU A 150 8.41 -0.76 6.49
CA LEU A 150 8.74 -0.65 7.92
C LEU A 150 9.83 -1.62 8.39
N LYS A 151 10.37 -2.44 7.47
CA LYS A 151 11.54 -3.30 7.67
C LYS A 151 11.32 -4.45 8.66
N THR A 152 10.09 -4.91 8.84
CA THR A 152 9.76 -6.07 9.68
C THR A 152 9.88 -7.38 8.90
N ALA A 153 9.62 -7.35 7.58
CA ALA A 153 9.90 -8.45 6.65
C ALA A 153 9.99 -7.91 5.21
N ALA A 154 10.91 -8.43 4.39
CA ALA A 154 11.04 -8.00 3.00
C ALA A 154 9.93 -8.60 2.12
N TYR A 155 9.35 -7.78 1.24
CA TYR A 155 8.50 -8.26 0.16
C TYR A 155 9.37 -8.76 -0.99
N THR A 156 9.17 -10.01 -1.39
CA THR A 156 9.83 -10.57 -2.58
C THR A 156 8.94 -10.36 -3.79
N VAL A 157 9.41 -9.52 -4.70
CA VAL A 157 8.69 -9.23 -5.96
C VAL A 157 8.51 -10.51 -6.77
N PRO A 158 7.28 -10.81 -7.25
CA PRO A 158 6.99 -12.09 -7.86
C PRO A 158 7.55 -12.22 -9.29
N THR A 159 8.00 -13.42 -9.64
CA THR A 159 8.49 -13.71 -10.99
C THR A 159 7.42 -13.43 -12.05
N ASN A 160 6.18 -13.85 -11.78
CA ASN A 160 5.04 -13.62 -12.66
C ASN A 160 3.90 -12.94 -11.90
N ILE A 161 3.24 -11.99 -12.55
CA ILE A 161 1.93 -11.51 -12.12
C ILE A 161 0.91 -12.13 -13.08
N CYS A 162 -0.15 -12.72 -12.54
CA CYS A 162 -1.12 -13.46 -13.32
C CYS A 162 -2.54 -12.95 -13.06
N ALA A 163 -3.27 -12.59 -14.11
CA ALA A 163 -4.68 -12.25 -14.05
C ALA A 163 -5.53 -13.53 -13.97
N ALA A 164 -6.39 -13.61 -12.95
CA ALA A 164 -7.36 -14.64 -12.71
C ALA A 164 -8.78 -14.09 -12.93
N LEU A 165 -9.70 -14.94 -13.39
CA LEU A 165 -11.11 -14.64 -13.51
C LEU A 165 -11.88 -15.26 -12.34
N SER A 166 -12.94 -14.61 -11.88
CA SER A 166 -13.80 -15.15 -10.82
C SER A 166 -15.28 -14.91 -11.08
N THR A 167 -16.07 -15.92 -10.73
CA THR A 167 -17.54 -15.90 -10.79
C THR A 167 -18.18 -15.33 -9.51
N ALA A 168 -17.39 -15.16 -8.44
CA ALA A 168 -17.81 -14.60 -7.16
C ALA A 168 -16.81 -13.55 -6.66
N ASP A 169 -17.24 -12.74 -5.69
CA ASP A 169 -16.40 -11.72 -5.05
C ASP A 169 -15.20 -12.39 -4.36
N PRO A 170 -13.94 -12.06 -4.75
CA PRO A 170 -12.76 -12.65 -4.14
C PRO A 170 -12.60 -12.38 -2.65
N THR A 171 -13.23 -11.33 -2.12
CA THR A 171 -13.00 -10.75 -0.78
C THR A 171 -11.56 -10.32 -0.53
N ASP A 172 -11.35 -9.42 0.43
CA ASP A 172 -10.03 -8.88 0.75
C ASP A 172 -8.99 -9.95 1.14
N ASP A 173 -9.42 -11.06 1.75
CA ASP A 173 -8.56 -12.19 2.12
C ASP A 173 -8.42 -13.24 1.02
N GLY A 174 -9.06 -13.05 -0.14
CA GLY A 174 -9.05 -14.00 -1.25
C GLY A 174 -9.91 -15.25 -1.02
N SER A 175 -10.62 -15.37 0.11
CA SER A 175 -11.38 -16.59 0.44
C SER A 175 -12.63 -16.79 -0.41
N GLY A 176 -13.16 -15.71 -1.01
CA GLY A 176 -14.32 -15.74 -1.90
C GLY A 176 -13.99 -16.02 -3.37
N ILE A 177 -12.71 -16.17 -3.73
CA ILE A 177 -12.31 -16.40 -5.13
C ILE A 177 -12.95 -17.69 -5.68
N ALA A 178 -13.64 -17.58 -6.81
CA ALA A 178 -14.33 -18.67 -7.47
C ALA A 178 -13.89 -18.76 -8.94
N GLU A 179 -12.67 -19.22 -9.14
CA GLU A 179 -12.08 -19.42 -10.47
C GLU A 179 -12.81 -20.53 -11.25
N PRO A 180 -12.98 -20.37 -12.57
CA PRO A 180 -13.42 -21.47 -13.43
C PRO A 180 -12.51 -22.69 -13.31
N VAL A 181 -13.07 -23.89 -13.44
CA VAL A 181 -12.31 -25.15 -13.37
C VAL A 181 -12.49 -25.93 -14.66
N GLY A 182 -11.37 -26.35 -15.27
CA GLY A 182 -11.37 -27.10 -16.52
C GLY A 182 -11.64 -26.21 -17.75
N ASN A 183 -12.13 -26.81 -18.84
CA ASN A 183 -12.51 -26.09 -20.06
C ASN A 183 -11.44 -25.13 -20.62
N ASN A 184 -10.16 -25.52 -20.53
CA ASN A 184 -8.97 -24.74 -20.89
C ASN A 184 -8.74 -23.45 -20.07
N TYR A 185 -9.44 -23.25 -18.94
CA TYR A 185 -9.16 -22.12 -18.08
C TYR A 185 -7.78 -22.23 -17.43
N SER A 186 -7.04 -21.13 -17.48
CA SER A 186 -5.81 -20.89 -16.71
C SER A 186 -5.64 -19.38 -16.52
N ARG A 187 -4.99 -18.97 -15.43
CA ARG A 187 -4.62 -17.57 -15.21
C ARG A 187 -3.73 -17.07 -16.36
N THR A 188 -3.90 -15.80 -16.75
CA THR A 188 -3.14 -15.14 -17.82
C THR A 188 -1.97 -14.38 -17.25
N THR A 189 -0.73 -14.77 -17.56
CA THR A 189 0.47 -14.05 -17.12
C THR A 189 0.58 -12.68 -17.80
N ASN A 190 0.85 -11.63 -17.02
CA ASN A 190 1.25 -10.31 -17.52
C ASN A 190 2.38 -9.73 -16.66
N ASN A 191 3.51 -9.45 -17.29
CA ASN A 191 4.71 -8.91 -16.63
C ASN A 191 5.13 -7.55 -17.19
N THR A 192 4.24 -6.89 -17.94
CA THR A 192 4.52 -5.61 -18.59
C THR A 192 3.48 -4.59 -18.15
N TRP A 193 3.94 -3.57 -17.45
CA TRP A 193 3.14 -2.56 -16.75
C TRP A 193 3.74 -1.17 -16.95
N ASP A 194 2.92 -0.14 -16.85
CA ASP A 194 3.35 1.26 -16.92
C ASP A 194 4.07 1.67 -15.63
N ILE A 195 4.92 2.69 -15.74
CA ILE A 195 5.44 3.40 -14.55
C ILE A 195 4.24 4.00 -13.81
N ALA A 196 4.19 3.80 -12.50
CA ALA A 196 3.12 4.31 -11.67
C ALA A 196 3.06 5.84 -11.75
N ALA A 197 1.85 6.36 -11.93
CA ALA A 197 1.57 7.78 -11.94
C ALA A 197 0.16 8.04 -11.42
N ALA A 198 -0.01 9.14 -10.67
CA ALA A 198 -1.30 9.55 -10.11
C ALA A 198 -2.03 8.43 -9.33
N GLY A 199 -1.29 7.63 -8.54
CA GLY A 199 -1.83 6.54 -7.71
C GLY A 199 -2.19 5.27 -8.48
N ALA A 200 -1.81 5.16 -9.77
CA ALA A 200 -2.20 4.03 -10.62
C ALA A 200 -1.06 3.52 -11.52
N THR A 201 -1.17 2.27 -11.96
CA THR A 201 -0.43 1.67 -13.10
C THR A 201 -1.39 0.85 -13.96
N ALA A 202 -1.03 0.61 -15.22
CA ALA A 202 -1.84 -0.17 -16.15
C ALA A 202 -1.00 -1.20 -16.92
N ASN A 203 -1.67 -2.20 -17.47
CA ASN A 203 -1.03 -3.19 -18.33
C ASN A 203 -0.56 -2.55 -19.66
N THR A 204 0.70 -2.72 -20.06
CA THR A 204 1.18 -2.17 -21.34
C THR A 204 0.97 -3.09 -22.54
N GLY A 205 0.78 -4.38 -22.28
CA GLY A 205 0.42 -5.39 -23.28
C GLY A 205 -1.02 -5.86 -23.10
N ALA A 206 -1.67 -6.27 -24.18
CA ALA A 206 -2.96 -6.93 -24.08
C ALA A 206 -2.83 -8.25 -23.30
N MET A 207 -3.79 -8.49 -22.41
CA MET A 207 -3.91 -9.74 -21.67
C MET A 207 -5.06 -10.54 -22.25
N THR A 208 -4.75 -11.59 -23.00
CA THR A 208 -5.76 -12.43 -23.66
C THR A 208 -5.76 -13.81 -23.02
N THR A 209 -6.94 -14.29 -22.58
CA THR A 209 -7.08 -15.64 -22.02
C THR A 209 -6.97 -16.70 -23.12
N ALA A 210 -6.77 -17.96 -22.72
CA ALA A 210 -6.99 -19.08 -23.64
C ALA A 210 -8.44 -19.09 -24.16
N THR A 211 -8.68 -19.71 -25.31
CA THR A 211 -10.04 -19.96 -25.79
C THR A 211 -10.70 -21.05 -24.96
N ALA A 212 -11.86 -20.75 -24.40
CA ALA A 212 -12.64 -21.67 -23.60
C ALA A 212 -13.12 -22.86 -24.43
N SER A 213 -12.88 -24.09 -23.96
CA SER A 213 -13.40 -25.32 -24.61
C SER A 213 -14.80 -25.73 -24.14
N GLY A 214 -15.35 -24.98 -23.18
CA GLY A 214 -16.65 -25.15 -22.55
C GLY A 214 -16.98 -23.91 -21.74
N SER A 215 -18.10 -23.88 -21.01
CA SER A 215 -18.45 -22.69 -20.23
C SER A 215 -17.52 -22.48 -19.04
N TRP A 216 -17.18 -21.23 -18.77
CA TRP A 216 -16.52 -20.77 -17.53
C TRP A 216 -17.50 -20.09 -16.56
N GLY A 217 -18.80 -20.08 -16.90
CA GLY A 217 -19.83 -19.37 -16.13
C GLY A 217 -19.91 -17.88 -16.47
N THR A 218 -20.51 -17.11 -15.55
CA THR A 218 -20.60 -15.65 -15.63
C THR A 218 -19.51 -15.04 -14.77
N ILE A 219 -18.52 -14.47 -15.42
CA ILE A 219 -17.38 -13.82 -14.79
C ILE A 219 -17.78 -12.39 -14.39
N ALA A 220 -17.67 -12.09 -13.10
CA ALA A 220 -18.02 -10.80 -12.54
C ALA A 220 -16.84 -10.10 -11.86
N TYR A 221 -15.71 -10.80 -11.69
CA TYR A 221 -14.53 -10.29 -10.98
C TYR A 221 -13.25 -10.74 -11.67
N THR A 222 -12.19 -9.96 -11.45
CA THR A 222 -10.82 -10.27 -11.83
C THR A 222 -9.91 -10.12 -10.62
N ALA A 223 -8.80 -10.85 -10.59
CA ALA A 223 -7.78 -10.73 -9.55
C ALA A 223 -6.38 -10.88 -10.13
N LEU A 224 -5.40 -10.23 -9.53
CA LEU A 224 -3.98 -10.44 -9.81
C LEU A 224 -3.39 -11.36 -8.76
N PHE A 225 -2.58 -12.33 -9.18
CA PHE A 225 -1.88 -13.27 -8.31
C PHE A 225 -0.37 -13.24 -8.58
N ASP A 226 0.41 -13.57 -7.55
CA ASP A 226 1.87 -13.72 -7.65
C ASP A 226 2.36 -15.02 -8.30
N ALA A 227 1.45 -15.91 -8.69
CA ALA A 227 1.75 -17.17 -9.35
C ALA A 227 0.62 -17.64 -10.27
N ALA A 228 1.00 -18.43 -11.28
CA ALA A 228 0.05 -19.05 -12.21
C ALA A 228 -0.81 -20.15 -11.56
N THR A 229 -0.36 -20.73 -10.45
CA THR A 229 -1.04 -21.78 -9.71
C THR A 229 -0.90 -21.55 -8.21
N VAL A 230 -1.99 -21.68 -7.45
CA VAL A 230 -2.07 -21.33 -6.03
C VAL A 230 -1.85 -19.83 -5.85
N GLY A 231 -0.63 -19.40 -5.56
CA GLY A 231 -0.24 -18.00 -5.36
C GLY A 231 -1.01 -17.28 -4.25
N ASN A 232 -0.56 -16.08 -3.93
CA ASN A 232 -1.29 -15.13 -3.11
C ASN A 232 -1.97 -14.11 -4.02
N MET A 233 -3.20 -13.73 -3.65
CA MET A 233 -3.91 -12.64 -4.33
C MET A 233 -3.21 -11.32 -3.99
N LEU A 234 -3.01 -10.47 -4.98
CA LEU A 234 -2.35 -9.18 -4.89
C LEU A 234 -3.39 -8.04 -4.92
N TRP A 235 -4.18 -8.01 -5.98
CA TRP A 235 -5.32 -7.12 -6.15
C TRP A 235 -6.54 -7.87 -6.69
N TYR A 236 -7.71 -7.27 -6.57
CA TYR A 236 -8.95 -7.73 -7.18
C TYR A 236 -9.86 -6.56 -7.55
N GLY A 237 -10.77 -6.80 -8.48
CA GLY A 237 -11.72 -5.80 -8.95
C GLY A 237 -12.92 -6.41 -9.64
N THR A 238 -13.95 -5.60 -9.83
CA THR A 238 -15.19 -6.00 -10.51
C THR A 238 -15.07 -5.86 -12.02
N ILE A 239 -15.61 -6.82 -12.77
CA ILE A 239 -15.87 -6.69 -14.20
C ILE A 239 -17.32 -6.25 -14.38
N SER A 240 -17.53 -5.03 -14.86
CA SER A 240 -18.85 -4.46 -15.09
C SER A 240 -19.02 -3.99 -16.54
N PRO A 241 -20.01 -4.52 -17.29
CA PRO A 241 -20.93 -5.59 -16.90
C PRO A 241 -20.23 -6.96 -16.83
N SER A 242 -20.76 -7.87 -16.01
CA SER A 242 -20.29 -9.26 -15.95
C SER A 242 -20.41 -9.97 -17.30
N GLN A 243 -19.49 -10.89 -17.61
CA GLN A 243 -19.38 -11.55 -18.91
C GLN A 243 -19.69 -13.04 -18.79
N ALA A 244 -20.66 -13.55 -19.55
CA ALA A 244 -20.87 -14.99 -19.69
C ALA A 244 -19.87 -15.53 -20.72
N VAL A 245 -19.10 -16.55 -20.35
CA VAL A 245 -18.10 -17.15 -21.24
C VAL A 245 -18.49 -18.59 -21.57
N GLY A 246 -18.76 -18.83 -22.85
CA GLY A 246 -19.10 -20.12 -23.44
C GLY A 246 -17.94 -20.75 -24.22
N ALA A 247 -18.22 -21.86 -24.90
CA ALA A 247 -17.22 -22.50 -25.75
C ALA A 247 -16.87 -21.62 -26.97
N ASN A 248 -15.58 -21.53 -27.28
CA ASN A 248 -14.97 -20.67 -28.31
C ASN A 248 -14.88 -19.18 -27.96
N ASP A 249 -15.29 -18.78 -26.76
CA ASP A 249 -15.07 -17.43 -26.25
C ASP A 249 -13.68 -17.30 -25.61
N TYR A 250 -13.20 -16.06 -25.50
CA TYR A 250 -12.03 -15.66 -24.72
C TYR A 250 -12.28 -14.28 -24.14
N MET A 251 -11.59 -13.95 -23.05
CA MET A 251 -11.59 -12.59 -22.49
C MET A 251 -10.28 -11.90 -22.84
N GLU A 252 -10.36 -10.58 -23.07
CA GLU A 252 -9.20 -9.75 -23.33
C GLU A 252 -9.32 -8.43 -22.55
N TRP A 253 -8.21 -8.04 -21.95
CA TRP A 253 -7.98 -6.65 -21.56
C TRP A 253 -6.96 -6.07 -22.54
N ALA A 254 -7.39 -5.08 -23.31
CA ALA A 254 -6.47 -4.35 -24.19
C ALA A 254 -5.39 -3.65 -23.35
N ALA A 255 -4.29 -3.27 -24.00
CA ALA A 255 -3.27 -2.44 -23.36
C ALA A 255 -3.91 -1.15 -22.79
N GLY A 256 -3.53 -0.78 -21.57
CA GLY A 256 -4.01 0.38 -20.84
C GLY A 256 -5.45 0.27 -20.33
N SER A 257 -6.06 -0.92 -20.35
CA SER A 257 -7.45 -1.12 -19.92
C SER A 257 -7.60 -1.82 -18.56
N PHE A 258 -6.50 -2.30 -17.98
CA PHE A 258 -6.46 -2.90 -16.66
C PHE A 258 -5.70 -1.96 -15.72
N ASP A 259 -6.44 -1.05 -15.09
CA ASP A 259 -5.89 -0.12 -14.10
C ASP A 259 -5.79 -0.79 -12.72
N VAL A 260 -4.68 -0.54 -12.04
CA VAL A 260 -4.43 -0.97 -10.66
C VAL A 260 -4.08 0.27 -9.83
N THR A 261 -4.81 0.48 -8.75
CA THR A 261 -4.58 1.60 -7.82
C THR A 261 -4.10 1.11 -6.46
N LEU A 262 -3.48 2.04 -5.73
CA LEU A 262 -3.14 1.92 -4.32
C LEU A 262 -3.47 3.26 -3.67
N ASP A 263 -4.73 3.43 -3.25
CA ASP A 263 -5.30 4.65 -2.64
C ASP A 263 -6.08 4.38 -1.34
#